data_AF-A0AA36JS96-F1
#
_entry.id   AF-A0AA36JS96-F1
#
_cell.length_a   1.000
_cell.length_b   1.000
_cell.length_c   1.000
_cell.angle_alpha   90.00
_cell.angle_beta   90.00
_cell.angle_gamma   90.00
#
_symmetry.space_group_name_H-M   'P 1'
#
loop_
_entity.id
_entity.type
_entity.pdbx_description
1 polymer ?
#
loop_
_entity_poly.entity_id
_entity_poly.type
_entity_poly.pdbx_seq_one_letter_code
_entity_poly.pdbx_strand_id
1 'polypeptide(L)'
;DKGMVSPVKNQGHCGSCWAFAATSTMESHAAIASKVMTELSSQQLVSCVENPRACGGTGGCDGATAELAFEYLVDHPQTFEDVVSYQNFFGGKAFKQTHPTQGEKE
;
A
#
# COMPACT_ATOMS: atom_id res chain seq x y z
N ASP A 1 -6.31 24.69 3.37
CA ASP A 1 -5.50 23.46 3.33
C ASP A 1 -4.25 23.56 4.18
N LYS A 2 -3.89 22.48 4.90
CA LYS A 2 -2.72 22.43 5.79
C LYS A 2 -1.52 21.69 5.20
N GLY A 3 -1.59 21.22 3.95
CA GLY A 3 -0.53 20.43 3.31
C GLY A 3 -0.35 19.02 3.90
N MET A 4 -1.37 18.49 4.57
CA MET A 4 -1.34 17.21 5.30
C MET A 4 -2.07 16.09 4.56
N VAL A 5 -2.28 16.25 3.26
CA VAL A 5 -2.91 15.26 2.38
C VAL A 5 -2.05 15.17 1.12
N SER A 6 -1.70 13.95 0.70
CA SER A 6 -0.94 13.70 -0.52
C SER A 6 -1.71 14.17 -1.76
N PRO A 7 -1.06 14.27 -2.93
CA PRO A 7 -1.78 14.37 -4.20
C PRO A 7 -2.81 13.26 -4.36
N VAL A 8 -3.86 13.53 -5.15
CA VAL A 8 -4.89 12.54 -5.48
C VAL A 8 -4.26 11.42 -6.30
N LYS A 9 -4.43 10.18 -5.84
CA LYS A 9 -3.96 8.97 -6.52
C LYS A 9 -5.11 8.30 -7.30
N ASN A 10 -4.78 7.40 -8.24
CA ASN A 10 -5.77 6.70 -9.08
C ASN A 10 -5.56 5.18 -9.03
N GLN A 11 -6.54 4.44 -8.49
CA GLN A 11 -6.52 2.98 -8.37
C GLN A 11 -6.75 2.24 -9.70
N GLY A 12 -7.17 2.97 -10.75
CA GLY A 12 -7.50 2.42 -12.06
C GLY A 12 -8.62 1.38 -11.98
N HIS A 13 -8.41 0.24 -12.63
CA HIS A 13 -9.39 -0.84 -12.74
C HIS A 13 -9.23 -1.95 -11.69
N CYS A 14 -8.41 -1.71 -10.67
CA CYS A 14 -8.19 -2.65 -9.58
C CYS A 14 -9.09 -2.26 -8.39
N GLY A 15 -9.75 -3.23 -7.75
CA GLY A 15 -10.55 -3.05 -6.53
C GLY A 15 -9.70 -2.81 -5.27
N SER A 16 -8.68 -1.97 -5.37
CA SER A 16 -7.67 -1.68 -4.33
C SER A 16 -7.98 -0.43 -3.51
N CYS A 17 -9.23 0.06 -3.51
CA CYS A 17 -9.64 1.23 -2.74
C CYS A 17 -9.26 1.11 -1.25
N TRP A 18 -9.31 -0.10 -0.71
CA TRP A 18 -8.90 -0.42 0.65
C TRP A 18 -7.42 -0.12 0.93
N ALA A 19 -6.53 -0.43 -0.02
CA ALA A 19 -5.10 -0.16 0.09
C ALA A 19 -4.81 1.35 -0.03
N PHE A 20 -5.48 2.04 -0.95
CA PHE A 20 -5.36 3.50 -1.11
C PHE A 20 -5.88 4.26 0.11
N ALA A 21 -6.98 3.81 0.70
CA ALA A 21 -7.51 4.38 1.92
C ALA A 21 -6.52 4.24 3.09
N ALA A 22 -5.92 3.06 3.23
CA ALA A 22 -4.94 2.79 4.28
C ALA A 22 -3.66 3.64 4.10
N THR A 23 -3.06 3.65 2.90
CA THR A 23 -1.85 4.44 2.65
C THR A 23 -2.10 5.93 2.81
N SER A 24 -3.14 6.50 2.21
CA SER A 24 -3.45 7.93 2.34
C SER A 24 -3.71 8.36 3.79
N THR A 25 -4.33 7.49 4.59
CA THR A 25 -4.51 7.72 6.04
C THR A 25 -3.15 7.77 6.74
N MET A 26 -2.27 6.78 6.50
CA MET A 26 -0.94 6.76 7.11
C MET A 26 -0.06 7.93 6.68
N GLU A 27 -0.08 8.31 5.41
CA GLU A 27 0.63 9.47 4.87
C GLU A 27 0.19 10.76 5.58
N SER A 28 -1.12 10.93 5.75
CA SER A 28 -1.67 12.08 6.45
C SER A 28 -1.23 12.11 7.91
N HIS A 29 -1.29 10.97 8.61
CA HIS A 29 -0.81 10.87 10.00
C HIS A 29 0.69 11.15 10.12
N ALA A 30 1.49 10.59 9.22
CA ALA A 30 2.93 10.83 9.17
C ALA A 30 3.24 12.31 8.91
N ALA A 31 2.57 12.93 7.93
CA ALA A 31 2.74 14.35 7.61
C ALA A 31 2.32 15.27 8.77
N ILE A 32 1.23 14.93 9.48
CA ILE A 32 0.81 15.67 10.67
C ILE A 32 1.91 15.66 11.74
N ALA A 33 2.54 14.52 11.96
CA ALA A 33 3.58 14.33 12.96
C ALA A 33 4.93 14.93 12.56
N SER A 34 5.38 14.69 11.32
CA SER A 34 6.73 15.02 10.84
C SER A 34 6.82 16.36 10.11
N LYS A 35 5.69 16.90 9.65
CA LYS A 35 5.60 18.02 8.69
C LYS A 35 6.21 17.73 7.31
N VAL A 36 6.47 16.47 7.00
CA VAL A 36 6.98 16.01 5.71
C VAL A 36 5.92 15.13 5.06
N MET A 37 5.53 15.49 3.83
CA MET A 37 4.67 14.65 3.01
C MET A 37 5.52 13.57 2.34
N THR A 38 5.06 12.33 2.39
CA THR A 38 5.71 11.18 1.76
C THR A 38 4.62 10.29 1.19
N GLU A 39 4.87 9.71 0.01
CA GLU A 39 3.92 8.82 -0.65
C GLU A 39 4.34 7.36 -0.42
N LEU A 40 3.45 6.59 0.19
CA LEU A 40 3.58 5.18 0.50
C LEU A 40 3.03 4.32 -0.64
N SER A 41 3.63 3.15 -0.82
CA SER A 41 3.24 2.19 -1.86
C SER A 41 1.92 1.52 -1.53
N SER A 42 0.87 1.89 -2.27
CA SER A 42 -0.38 1.11 -2.23
C SER A 42 -0.20 -0.29 -2.82
N GLN A 43 0.78 -0.46 -3.72
CA GLN A 43 1.07 -1.74 -4.36
C GLN A 43 1.62 -2.79 -3.39
N GLN A 44 2.44 -2.40 -2.41
CA GLN A 44 2.90 -3.32 -1.37
C GLN A 44 1.71 -3.95 -0.65
N LEU A 45 0.70 -3.16 -0.28
CA LEU A 45 -0.49 -3.69 0.38
C LEU A 45 -1.27 -4.63 -0.55
N VAL A 46 -1.54 -4.19 -1.78
CA VAL A 46 -2.26 -5.00 -2.79
C VAL A 46 -1.58 -6.35 -3.01
N SER A 47 -0.24 -6.40 -3.00
CA SER A 47 0.52 -7.62 -3.27
C SER A 47 0.68 -8.54 -2.07
N CYS A 48 0.72 -8.01 -0.85
CA CYS A 48 1.21 -8.76 0.33
C CYS A 48 0.16 -9.02 1.41
N VAL A 49 -0.92 -8.22 1.47
CA VAL A 49 -1.93 -8.40 2.53
C VAL A 49 -2.84 -9.56 2.16
N GLU A 50 -2.85 -10.58 3.03
CA GLU A 50 -3.77 -11.71 2.91
C GLU A 50 -5.19 -11.33 3.36
N ASN A 51 -6.20 -11.93 2.73
CA ASN A 51 -7.61 -11.77 3.11
C ASN A 51 -8.24 -13.14 3.44
N PRO A 52 -7.83 -13.79 4.55
CA PRO A 52 -8.23 -15.17 4.86
C PRO A 52 -9.73 -15.32 5.12
N ARG A 53 -10.42 -14.23 5.48
CA ARG A 53 -11.87 -14.22 5.76
C ARG A 53 -12.72 -13.83 4.55
N ALA A 54 -12.08 -13.48 3.43
CA ALA A 54 -12.74 -12.98 2.21
C ALA A 54 -13.75 -11.85 2.49
N CYS A 55 -13.43 -10.96 3.43
CA CYS A 55 -14.28 -9.80 3.73
C CYS A 55 -14.02 -8.70 2.70
N GLY A 56 -15.08 -8.16 2.10
CA GLY A 56 -14.96 -7.10 1.10
C GLY A 56 -14.29 -7.50 -0.22
N GLY A 57 -14.09 -8.80 -0.46
CA GLY A 57 -13.41 -9.35 -1.65
C GLY A 57 -12.52 -10.56 -1.30
N THR A 58 -11.67 -10.99 -2.23
CA THR A 58 -10.74 -12.13 -2.05
C THR A 58 -9.27 -11.73 -1.87
N GLY A 59 -8.99 -10.43 -1.77
CA GLY A 59 -7.64 -9.87 -1.67
C GLY A 59 -7.19 -9.15 -2.94
N GLY A 60 -6.07 -8.43 -2.86
CA GLY A 60 -5.50 -7.71 -3.99
C GLY A 60 -6.50 -6.79 -4.71
N CYS A 61 -6.64 -7.00 -6.03
CA CYS A 61 -7.58 -6.24 -6.86
C CYS A 61 -9.03 -6.72 -6.78
N ASP A 62 -9.31 -7.85 -6.15
CA ASP A 62 -10.67 -8.35 -5.95
C ASP A 62 -11.31 -7.79 -4.67
N GLY A 63 -10.57 -6.98 -3.91
CA GLY A 63 -11.06 -6.26 -2.74
C GLY A 63 -10.64 -6.89 -1.40
N ALA A 64 -10.49 -6.01 -0.41
CA ALA A 64 -10.27 -6.33 0.99
C ALA A 64 -10.72 -5.12 1.82
N THR A 65 -10.31 -5.03 3.09
CA THR A 65 -10.68 -3.92 3.97
C THR A 65 -9.44 -3.18 4.45
N ALA A 66 -9.57 -1.88 4.78
CA ALA A 66 -8.45 -1.07 5.24
C ALA A 66 -7.93 -1.54 6.62
N GLU A 67 -8.79 -2.16 7.42
CA GLU A 67 -8.42 -2.75 8.70
C GLU A 67 -7.35 -3.83 8.53
N LEU A 68 -7.48 -4.71 7.53
CA LEU A 68 -6.46 -5.71 7.21
C LEU A 68 -5.12 -5.07 6.81
N ALA A 69 -5.17 -3.95 6.08
CA ALA A 69 -3.96 -3.20 5.75
C ALA A 69 -3.28 -2.66 7.02
N PHE A 70 -4.04 -2.04 7.93
CA PHE A 70 -3.48 -1.51 9.17
C PHE A 70 -2.93 -2.63 10.08
N GLU A 71 -3.63 -3.76 10.18
CA GLU A 71 -3.17 -4.95 10.90
C GLU A 71 -1.84 -5.46 10.32
N TYR A 72 -1.73 -5.58 8.99
CA TYR A 72 -0.48 -5.95 8.33
C TYR A 72 0.66 -4.98 8.65
N LEU A 73 0.39 -3.67 8.66
CA LEU A 73 1.38 -2.62 8.86
C LEU A 73 1.90 -2.49 10.30
N VAL A 74 1.33 -3.23 11.25
CA VAL A 74 1.88 -3.31 12.62
C VAL A 74 3.25 -3.97 12.62
N ASP A 75 3.44 -5.04 11.83
CA ASP A 75 4.67 -5.86 11.82
C ASP A 75 5.43 -5.78 10.48
N HIS A 76 4.89 -5.10 9.48
CA HIS A 76 5.49 -4.99 8.14
C HIS A 76 5.76 -3.52 7.80
N PRO A 77 7.04 -3.10 7.74
CA PRO A 77 7.39 -1.74 7.34
C PRO A 77 6.85 -1.40 5.97
N GLN A 78 6.22 -0.24 5.86
CA GLN A 78 5.71 0.26 4.59
C GLN A 78 6.85 0.84 3.73
N THR A 79 6.85 0.51 2.44
CA THR A 79 7.74 1.11 1.45
C THR A 79 7.10 2.31 0.75
N PHE A 80 7.89 3.00 -0.06
CA PHE A 80 7.49 4.21 -0.76
C PHE A 80 7.01 3.93 -2.18
N GLU A 81 6.16 4.81 -2.70
CA GLU A 81 5.58 4.70 -4.05
C GLU A 81 6.64 4.74 -5.17
N ASP A 82 7.76 5.42 -4.96
CA ASP A 82 8.88 5.46 -5.91
C ASP A 82 9.74 4.18 -5.90
N VAL A 83 9.74 3.42 -4.79
CA VAL A 83 10.43 2.13 -4.68
C VAL A 83 9.57 1.01 -5.25
N VAL A 84 8.28 0.99 -4.92
CA VAL A 84 7.32 0.00 -5.42
C VAL A 84 6.10 0.75 -5.97
N SER A 85 6.19 1.12 -7.24
CA SER A 85 5.14 1.89 -7.90
C SER A 85 3.89 1.07 -8.21
N TYR A 86 2.76 1.76 -8.19
CA TYR A 86 1.46 1.17 -8.40
C TYR A 86 1.26 0.62 -9.82
N GLN A 87 0.86 -0.64 -9.90
CA GLN A 87 0.60 -1.34 -11.16
C GLN A 87 -0.90 -1.44 -11.36
N ASN A 88 -1.44 -0.50 -12.14
CA ASN A 88 -2.79 -0.63 -12.67
C ASN A 88 -2.86 -1.92 -13.51
N PHE A 89 -3.86 -2.76 -13.26
CA PHE A 89 -4.05 -4.13 -13.78
C PHE A 89 -4.05 -4.28 -15.33
N PHE A 90 -3.78 -3.21 -16.08
CA PHE A 90 -3.69 -3.17 -17.54
C PHE A 90 -2.28 -2.98 -18.12
N GLY A 91 -1.18 -3.10 -17.36
CA GLY A 91 0.14 -2.91 -17.99
C GLY A 91 1.41 -3.27 -17.24
N GLY A 92 1.36 -3.80 -16.01
CA GLY A 92 2.57 -4.21 -15.28
C GLY A 92 2.53 -5.70 -14.98
N LYS A 93 3.60 -6.43 -15.30
CA LYS A 93 3.79 -7.78 -14.74
C LYS A 93 3.79 -7.64 -13.22
N ALA A 94 2.90 -8.36 -12.53
CA ALA A 94 2.89 -8.48 -11.09
C ALA A 94 4.33 -8.68 -10.60
N PHE A 95 4.88 -7.67 -9.93
CA PHE A 95 6.19 -7.78 -9.31
C PHE A 95 6.03 -8.80 -8.18
N LYS A 96 6.45 -10.05 -8.42
CA LYS A 96 6.81 -10.93 -7.32
C LYS A 96 7.94 -10.20 -6.60
N GLN A 97 7.65 -9.60 -5.44
CA GLN A 97 8.71 -9.24 -4.52
C GLN A 97 9.45 -10.55 -4.21
N THR A 98 10.59 -10.74 -4.86
CA THR A 98 11.67 -11.50 -4.24
C THR A 98 12.05 -10.65 -3.04
N HIS A 99 11.59 -11.03 -1.85
CA HIS A 99 12.17 -10.51 -0.62
C HIS A 99 13.69 -10.68 -0.74
N PRO A 100 14.51 -9.62 -0.69
CA PRO A 100 15.89 -9.81 -0.33
C PRO A 100 15.83 -10.33 1.11
N THR A 101 16.17 -11.59 1.31
CA THR A 101 16.42 -12.13 2.64
C THR A 101 17.38 -11.17 3.33
N GLN A 102 17.03 -10.69 4.51
CA GLN A 102 17.98 -10.04 5.40
C GLN A 102 19.16 -11.00 5.60
N GLY A 103 20.26 -10.80 4.89
CA GLY A 103 21.38 -11.73 4.93
C GLY A 103 22.30 -11.73 3.72
N GLU A 104 22.80 -10.58 3.31
CA GLU A 104 24.09 -10.50 2.61
C GLU A 104 25.02 -9.65 3.47
N LYS A 105 25.76 -10.33 4.35
CA LYS A 105 27.05 -9.83 4.84
C LYS A 105 28.09 -10.29 3.84
N GLU A 106 28.83 -9.30 3.31
CA GLU A 106 30.10 -9.38 2.56
C GLU A 106 30.23 -10.40 1.41
#